data_AF-A0A9Q3CNE4-F1
#
_entry.id   AF-A0A9Q3CNE4-F1
#
_cell.length_a   1.000
_cell.length_b   1.000
_cell.length_c   1.000
_cell.angle_alpha   90.00
_cell.angle_beta   90.00
_cell.angle_gamma   90.00
#
_symmetry.space_group_name_H-M   'P 1'
#
loop_
_entity.id
_entity.type
_entity.pdbx_description
1 polymer ?
#
loop_
_entity_poly.entity_id
_entity_poly.type
_entity_poly.pdbx_seq_one_letter_code
_entity_poly.pdbx_strand_id
1 'polypeptide(L)'
;MRSADIVRRATVMLHDMNCHQILSGACNAGDRCFAVGSVEGVPFTAYAAGCNIVILASTFERVQIIPGAIHNYIRISCLDCSTDTGKIAAAYDNQICVFEPTPLVCKNSPHVSTFIKPLSIIVCPRHTHTL
;
A
#
# COMPACT_ATOMS: atom_id res chain seq x y z
N MET A 1 13.54 -3.66 16.96
CA MET A 1 13.15 -2.39 16.33
C MET A 1 11.66 -2.45 16.07
N ARG A 2 10.86 -1.50 16.57
CA ARG A 2 9.38 -1.59 16.50
C ARG A 2 8.93 -1.12 15.12
N SER A 3 7.92 -1.75 14.51
CA SER A 3 7.46 -1.46 13.14
C SER A 3 7.13 0.02 12.85
N ALA A 4 6.88 0.84 13.89
CA ALA A 4 6.70 2.29 13.77
C ALA A 4 7.99 3.05 13.39
N ASP A 5 9.17 2.56 13.76
CA ASP A 5 10.46 3.17 13.40
C ASP A 5 10.80 2.95 11.91
N ILE A 6 10.28 1.86 11.35
CA ILE A 6 10.47 1.46 9.97
C ILE A 6 9.70 2.38 9.02
N VAL A 7 8.43 2.68 9.30
CA VAL A 7 7.63 3.60 8.46
C VAL A 7 8.14 5.04 8.59
N ARG A 8 8.57 5.45 9.79
CA ARG A 8 9.26 6.72 9.98
C ARG A 8 10.58 6.78 9.18
N ARG A 9 11.38 5.70 9.17
CA ARG A 9 12.59 5.64 8.33
C ARG A 9 12.30 5.59 6.84
N ALA A 10 11.29 4.85 6.38
CA ALA A 10 10.86 4.85 4.98
C ALA A 10 10.40 6.25 4.53
N THR A 11 9.79 7.03 5.45
CA THR A 11 9.43 8.43 5.24
C THR A 11 10.65 9.37 5.23
N VAL A 12 11.72 9.05 5.97
CA VAL A 12 12.95 9.85 6.11
C VAL A 12 14.04 9.48 5.09
N MET A 13 13.96 8.32 4.42
CA MET A 13 14.87 7.89 3.34
C MET A 13 14.68 8.70 2.02
N LEU A 14 13.93 9.80 2.04
CA LEU A 14 13.83 10.79 0.96
C LEU A 14 14.63 12.06 1.26
N HIS A 15 15.72 11.93 2.01
CA HIS A 15 16.58 13.05 2.34
C HIS A 15 18.02 12.81 1.89
N ASP A 16 18.23 12.73 0.57
CA ASP A 16 19.50 13.20 -0.01
C ASP A 16 19.34 13.64 -1.49
N MET A 17 20.23 14.54 -1.88
CA MET A 17 20.03 15.66 -2.79
C MET A 17 19.88 15.37 -4.30
N ASN A 18 19.14 16.29 -4.94
CA ASN A 18 19.29 16.76 -6.33
C ASN A 18 18.49 16.07 -7.46
N CYS A 19 17.20 15.79 -7.24
CA CYS A 19 16.18 16.05 -8.27
C CYS A 19 14.77 16.01 -7.65
N HIS A 20 13.82 16.76 -8.22
CA HIS A 20 12.42 16.84 -7.80
C HIS A 20 11.71 15.46 -7.89
N GLN A 21 11.83 14.62 -6.87
CA GLN A 21 10.99 13.44 -6.70
C GLN A 21 10.02 13.66 -5.53
N ILE A 22 8.77 13.99 -5.87
CA ILE A 22 7.64 13.77 -4.96
C ILE A 22 7.29 12.29 -5.08
N LEU A 23 7.77 11.43 -4.18
CA LEU A 23 7.42 10.02 -4.23
C LEU A 23 6.83 9.50 -2.93
N SER A 24 5.50 9.61 -2.87
CA SER A 24 4.59 9.06 -1.87
C SER A 24 4.66 9.83 -0.55
N GLY A 25 3.65 10.68 -0.30
CA GLY A 25 3.63 11.57 0.85
C GLY A 25 3.81 10.85 2.19
N ALA A 26 4.18 11.59 3.22
CA ALA A 26 4.37 11.04 4.57
C ALA A 26 3.16 10.24 5.05
N CYS A 27 3.42 9.20 5.84
CA CYS A 27 2.37 8.45 6.50
C CYS A 27 1.48 9.39 7.33
N ASN A 28 0.16 9.21 7.24
CA ASN A 28 -0.81 9.98 8.01
C ASN A 28 -0.47 9.89 9.51
N ALA A 29 -0.68 11.01 10.20
CA ALA A 29 -0.59 11.04 11.65
C ALA A 29 -1.81 10.32 12.26
N GLY A 30 -1.58 9.60 13.35
CA GLY A 30 -2.62 8.85 14.05
C GLY A 30 -2.23 7.39 14.25
N ASP A 31 -3.11 6.65 14.93
CA ASP A 31 -2.92 5.23 15.17
C ASP A 31 -3.28 4.41 13.93
N ARG A 32 -2.55 3.31 13.71
CA ARG A 32 -2.83 2.33 12.64
C ARG A 32 -2.92 2.95 11.23
N CYS A 33 -2.08 3.92 10.93
CA CYS A 33 -1.93 4.47 9.57
C CYS A 33 -0.95 3.65 8.70
N PHE A 34 -0.52 2.49 9.17
CA PHE A 34 0.25 1.49 8.43
C PHE A 34 -0.01 0.08 8.96
N ALA A 35 0.20 -0.92 8.12
CA ALA A 35 0.11 -2.33 8.49
C ALA A 35 1.02 -3.18 7.58
N VAL A 36 1.38 -4.37 8.08
CA VAL A 36 2.11 -5.38 7.32
C VAL A 36 1.15 -6.50 6.97
N GLY A 37 1.02 -6.80 5.68
CA GLY A 37 0.23 -7.91 5.17
C GLY A 37 1.11 -8.94 4.49
N SER A 38 0.49 -10.00 4.00
CA SER A 38 1.17 -10.96 3.14
C SER A 38 0.24 -11.55 2.10
N VAL A 39 0.78 -11.76 0.90
CA VAL A 39 0.16 -12.53 -0.19
C VAL A 39 1.02 -13.76 -0.41
N GLU A 40 0.46 -14.96 -0.26
CA GLU A 40 1.17 -16.23 -0.47
C GLU A 40 2.50 -16.32 0.32
N GLY A 41 2.52 -15.79 1.55
CA GLY A 41 3.71 -15.79 2.40
C GLY A 41 4.75 -14.71 2.07
N VAL A 42 4.56 -13.94 1.00
CA VAL A 42 5.40 -12.77 0.66
C VAL A 42 4.90 -11.55 1.43
N PRO A 43 5.71 -10.94 2.32
CA PRO A 43 5.26 -9.80 3.12
C PRO A 43 5.30 -8.49 2.33
N PHE A 44 4.36 -7.60 2.65
CA PHE A 44 4.32 -6.23 2.14
C PHE A 44 3.95 -5.26 3.27
N THR A 45 4.31 -3.98 3.08
CA THR A 45 3.88 -2.91 3.99
C THR A 45 2.91 -1.99 3.25
N ALA A 46 1.73 -1.75 3.81
CA ALA A 46 0.82 -0.71 3.34
C ALA A 46 0.79 0.45 4.33
N TYR A 47 0.75 1.69 3.83
CA TYR A 47 0.55 2.86 4.66
C TYR A 47 -0.35 3.91 3.99
N ALA A 48 -1.03 4.71 4.80
CA ALA A 48 -1.90 5.78 4.33
C ALA A 48 -1.09 7.06 4.12
N ALA A 49 -1.18 7.65 2.93
CA ALA A 49 -0.57 8.92 2.56
C ALA A 49 -1.66 9.88 2.04
N GLY A 50 -2.19 10.72 2.94
CA GLY A 50 -3.39 11.50 2.69
C GLY A 50 -4.60 10.59 2.45
N CYS A 51 -5.13 10.61 1.24
CA CYS A 51 -6.24 9.77 0.77
C CYS A 51 -5.76 8.52 0.00
N ASN A 52 -4.46 8.37 -0.23
CA ASN A 52 -3.91 7.26 -1.00
C ASN A 52 -3.42 6.15 -0.07
N ILE A 53 -3.46 4.90 -0.54
CA ILE A 53 -2.73 3.79 0.08
C ILE A 53 -1.46 3.56 -0.71
N VAL A 54 -0.32 3.54 -0.04
CA VAL A 54 0.98 3.23 -0.64
C VAL A 54 1.40 1.84 -0.19
N ILE A 55 1.76 0.99 -1.15
CA ILE A 55 2.18 -0.39 -0.91
C ILE A 55 3.67 -0.50 -1.25
N LEU A 56 4.44 -0.99 -0.28
CA LEU A 56 5.86 -1.23 -0.38
C LEU A 56 6.15 -2.74 -0.31
N ALA A 57 7.17 -3.17 -1.05
CA ALA A 57 7.76 -4.48 -0.87
C ALA A 57 8.44 -4.59 0.51
N SER A 58 8.83 -5.79 0.90
CA SER A 58 9.64 -6.03 2.10
C SER A 58 10.98 -5.28 2.11
N THR A 59 11.48 -4.90 0.93
CA THR A 59 12.67 -4.06 0.72
C THR A 59 12.39 -2.55 0.82
N PHE A 60 11.17 -2.14 1.15
CA PHE A 60 10.70 -0.75 1.14
C PHE A 60 10.68 -0.07 -0.23
N GLU A 61 10.87 -0.82 -1.31
CA GLU A 61 10.64 -0.32 -2.65
C GLU A 61 9.15 -0.16 -2.92
N ARG A 62 8.76 0.97 -3.53
CA ARG A 62 7.36 1.24 -3.87
C ARG A 62 6.88 0.29 -4.94
N VAL A 63 5.85 -0.48 -4.61
CA VAL A 63 5.19 -1.41 -5.53
C VAL A 63 4.00 -0.75 -6.22
N GLN A 64 3.12 -0.10 -5.45
CA GLN A 64 1.87 0.44 -5.98
C GLN A 64 1.35 1.61 -5.13
N ILE A 65 0.55 2.47 -5.76
CA ILE A 65 -0.29 3.45 -5.08
C ILE A 65 -1.75 3.18 -5.49
N ILE A 66 -2.63 3.03 -4.50
CA ILE A 66 -4.08 3.00 -4.72
C ILE A 66 -4.59 4.44 -4.54
N PRO A 67 -5.09 5.08 -5.62
CA PRO A 67 -5.48 6.48 -5.57
C PRO A 67 -6.79 6.68 -4.79
N GLY A 68 -6.81 7.67 -3.91
CA GLY A 68 -7.99 8.08 -3.13
C GLY A 68 -9.00 8.95 -3.89
N ALA A 69 -8.73 9.30 -5.15
CA ALA A 69 -9.60 10.17 -5.95
C ALA A 69 -11.02 9.59 -6.10
N ILE A 70 -11.13 8.26 -6.21
CA ILE A 70 -12.41 7.54 -6.25
C ILE A 70 -13.16 7.57 -4.90
N HIS A 71 -12.49 7.97 -3.82
CA HIS A 71 -13.03 8.11 -2.47
C HIS A 71 -13.15 9.60 -2.08
N ASN A 72 -13.44 10.47 -3.06
CA ASN A 72 -13.63 11.91 -2.87
C ASN A 72 -12.44 12.62 -2.19
N TYR A 73 -11.22 12.08 -2.34
CA TYR A 73 -10.02 12.57 -1.68
C TYR A 73 -10.12 12.60 -0.14
N ILE A 74 -11.06 11.83 0.44
CA ILE A 74 -11.20 11.69 1.88
C ILE A 74 -9.91 11.09 2.44
N ARG A 75 -9.38 11.70 3.50
CA ARG A 75 -8.17 11.21 4.17
C ARG A 75 -8.46 9.86 4.82
N ILE A 76 -7.54 8.92 4.66
CA ILE A 76 -7.60 7.63 5.34
C ILE A 76 -7.28 7.84 6.83
N SER A 77 -8.19 7.46 7.71
CA SER A 77 -8.00 7.60 9.16
C SER A 77 -7.23 6.43 9.77
N CYS A 78 -7.43 5.22 9.25
CA CYS A 78 -6.69 4.03 9.62
C CYS A 78 -6.73 2.98 8.49
N LEU A 79 -5.80 2.03 8.55
CA LEU A 79 -5.79 0.86 7.68
C LEU A 79 -5.25 -0.37 8.40
N ASP A 80 -5.62 -1.54 7.91
CA ASP A 80 -5.09 -2.82 8.36
C ASP A 80 -4.90 -3.79 7.17
N CYS A 81 -4.06 -4.80 7.34
CA CYS A 81 -3.73 -5.77 6.31
C CYS A 81 -3.87 -7.20 6.82
N SER A 82 -4.44 -8.08 6.00
CA SER A 82 -4.46 -9.52 6.26
C SER A 82 -3.10 -10.13 5.97
N THR A 83 -2.61 -10.96 6.89
CA THR A 83 -1.40 -11.77 6.73
C THR A 83 -1.64 -13.09 6.01
N ASP A 84 -2.89 -13.48 5.81
CA ASP A 84 -3.26 -14.74 5.16
C ASP A 84 -3.68 -14.50 3.69
N THR A 85 -4.57 -13.53 3.48
CA THR A 85 -5.17 -13.26 2.17
C THR A 85 -4.61 -12.04 1.46
N GLY A 86 -3.79 -11.22 2.14
CA GLY A 86 -3.24 -9.98 1.61
C GLY A 86 -4.24 -8.86 1.34
N LYS A 87 -5.49 -9.00 1.82
CA LYS A 87 -6.48 -7.92 1.76
C LYS A 87 -6.05 -6.73 2.59
N ILE A 88 -6.37 -5.53 2.13
CA ILE A 88 -6.14 -4.27 2.84
C ILE A 88 -7.52 -3.68 3.16
N ALA A 89 -7.77 -3.33 4.41
CA ALA A 89 -8.94 -2.56 4.81
C ALA A 89 -8.49 -1.12 5.09
N ALA A 90 -9.17 -0.12 4.52
CA ALA A 90 -8.89 1.29 4.80
C ALA A 90 -10.20 2.03 5.11
N ALA A 91 -10.15 2.87 6.14
CA ALA A 91 -11.27 3.69 6.56
C ALA A 91 -11.18 5.09 5.93
N TYR A 92 -12.16 5.40 5.11
CA TYR A 92 -12.41 6.72 4.51
C TYR A 92 -13.62 7.34 5.20
N ASP A 93 -13.39 8.14 6.25
CA ASP A 93 -14.47 8.74 7.06
C ASP A 93 -15.46 7.67 7.55
N ASN A 94 -16.74 7.73 7.15
CA ASN A 94 -17.78 6.76 7.55
C ASN A 94 -17.85 5.50 6.67
N GLN A 95 -16.87 5.28 5.78
CA GLN A 95 -16.82 4.14 4.87
C GLN A 95 -15.56 3.29 5.09
N ILE A 96 -15.72 1.98 5.11
CA ILE A 96 -14.60 1.02 5.08
C ILE A 96 -14.53 0.39 3.70
N CYS A 97 -13.39 0.52 3.05
CA CYS A 97 -13.10 -0.11 1.75
C CYS A 97 -12.14 -1.28 1.95
N VAL A 98 -12.50 -2.45 1.41
CA VAL A 98 -11.64 -3.63 1.39
C VAL A 98 -11.08 -3.84 -0.01
N PHE A 99 -9.76 -3.82 -0.08
CA PHE A 99 -8.94 -3.97 -1.28
C PHE A 99 -8.38 -5.38 -1.31
N GLU A 100 -8.60 -6.13 -2.40
CA GLU A 100 -8.10 -7.51 -2.53
C GLU A 100 -6.94 -7.59 -3.53
N PRO A 101 -5.95 -8.47 -3.29
CA PRO A 101 -4.88 -8.73 -4.25
C PRO A 101 -5.42 -9.47 -5.48
N THR A 102 -5.00 -9.03 -6.67
CA THR A 102 -5.33 -9.69 -7.94
C THR A 102 -4.08 -10.36 -8.50
N PRO A 103 -4.12 -11.65 -8.90
CA PRO A 103 -2.99 -12.29 -9.56
C PRO A 103 -2.73 -11.63 -10.93
N LEU A 104 -1.48 -11.28 -11.26
CA LEU A 104 -1.14 -10.92 -12.64
C LEU A 104 -1.01 -12.17 -13.50
N VAL A 105 -1.80 -12.26 -14.55
CA VAL A 105 -1.56 -13.19 -15.66
C VAL A 105 -0.63 -12.51 -16.66
N CYS A 106 0.67 -12.79 -16.60
CA CYS A 106 1.60 -12.36 -17.65
C CYS A 106 1.39 -13.21 -18.91
N LYS A 107 1.02 -12.60 -20.05
CA LYS A 107 1.09 -13.24 -21.36
C LYS A 107 2.55 -13.20 -21.86
N ASN A 108 3.12 -14.38 -22.05
CA ASN A 108 4.46 -14.71 -22.56
C ASN A 108 5.16 -13.63 -23.42
N SER A 109 6.33 -13.16 -22.97
CA SER A 109 7.38 -12.64 -23.85
C SER A 109 8.72 -13.29 -23.46
N PRO A 110 9.48 -13.87 -24.41
CA PRO A 110 10.57 -14.81 -24.11
C PRO A 110 11.93 -14.17 -23.77
N HIS A 111 12.00 -12.86 -23.51
CA HIS A 111 13.29 -12.17 -23.38
C HIS A 111 13.36 -11.13 -22.26
N VAL A 112 12.83 -11.45 -21.08
CA VAL A 112 13.27 -10.83 -19.81
C VAL A 112 13.09 -11.91 -18.75
N SER A 113 14.14 -12.26 -18.00
CA SER A 113 13.98 -13.04 -16.77
C SER A 113 13.19 -12.19 -15.79
N THR A 114 11.88 -12.25 -15.92
CA THR A 114 10.95 -11.40 -15.19
C THR A 114 10.88 -11.99 -13.81
N PHE A 115 11.65 -11.42 -12.88
CA PHE A 115 11.36 -11.48 -11.45
C PHE A 115 9.87 -11.17 -11.34
N ILE A 116 9.04 -12.20 -11.14
CA ILE A 116 7.62 -12.03 -10.91
C ILE A 116 7.56 -11.12 -9.70
N LYS A 117 7.22 -9.84 -9.88
CA LYS A 117 6.94 -8.95 -8.75
C LYS A 117 5.68 -9.54 -8.12
N PRO A 118 5.75 -10.22 -6.95
CA PRO A 118 4.62 -11.00 -6.43
C PRO A 118 3.47 -10.11 -5.95
N LEU A 119 3.64 -8.80 -6.02
CA LEU A 119 2.73 -7.80 -5.53
C LEU A 119 2.26 -6.95 -6.69
N SER A 120 1.14 -7.35 -7.24
CA SER A 120 0.45 -6.64 -8.28
C SER A 120 -1.00 -6.57 -7.90
N ILE A 121 -1.25 -5.84 -6.82
CA ILE A 121 -2.55 -5.73 -6.15
C ILE A 121 -3.43 -4.77 -6.96
N ILE A 122 -3.86 -5.16 -8.17
CA ILE A 122 -4.90 -4.40 -8.87
C ILE A 122 -6.17 -4.50 -8.03
N VAL A 123 -6.65 -3.36 -7.53
CA VAL A 123 -7.83 -3.32 -6.67
C VAL A 123 -9.06 -2.95 -7.46
N CYS A 124 -10.07 -3.82 -7.42
CA CYS A 124 -11.46 -3.40 -7.50
C CYS A 124 -12.00 -3.25 -6.06
N PRO A 125 -12.62 -2.11 -5.68
CA PRO A 125 -13.33 -2.03 -4.40
C PRO A 125 -14.48 -3.03 -4.46
N ARG A 126 -14.35 -4.16 -3.76
CA ARG A 126 -15.34 -5.25 -3.85
C ARG A 126 -16.49 -5.04 -2.87
N HIS A 127 -16.23 -4.38 -1.74
CA HIS A 127 -17.23 -4.11 -0.70
C HIS A 127 -16.94 -2.78 -0.01
N THR A 128 -17.97 -1.93 0.05
CA THR A 128 -17.99 -0.72 0.86
C THR A 128 -18.99 -0.93 1.99
N HIS A 129 -18.55 -0.82 3.24
CA HIS A 129 -19.44 -0.86 4.39
C HIS A 129 -19.58 0.55 4.96
N THR A 130 -20.82 1.04 5.05
CA THR A 130 -21.15 2.25 5.80
C THR A 130 -21.33 1.88 7.26
N LEU A 131 -20.66 2.60 8.16
CA LEU A 131 -20.86 2.49 9.61
C LEU A 131 -22.16 3.17 10.05
#